data_AF-A0A4Q3CK09-F1
#
_entry.id   AF-A0A4Q3CK09-F1
#
_cell.length_a   1.000
_cell.length_b   1.000
_cell.length_c   1.000
_cell.angle_alpha   90.00
_cell.angle_beta   90.00
_cell.angle_gamma   90.00
#
_symmetry.space_group_name_H-M   'P 1'
#
loop_
_entity.id
_entity.type
_entity.pdbx_description
1 polymer ?
#
loop_
_entity_poly.entity_id
_entity_poly.type
_entity_poly.pdbx_seq_one_letter_code
_entity_poly.pdbx_strand_id
1 'polypeptide(L)'
;VAQLEAVDIRHKVQCNQGGKGKPVAELVAQYQPSVTVFVDDLEHHHHSVAQHAPDVWRLHMVAEPRVALHRPKAPHAHARIDDWAVALPWIIARFAEQP
;
A
#
# COMPACT_ATOMS: atom_id res chain seq x y z
N VAL A 1 -18.05 7.44 10.17
CA VAL A 1 -18.61 6.93 8.89
C VAL A 1 -19.49 7.98 8.22
N ALA A 2 -20.39 8.65 8.96
CA ALA A 2 -21.27 9.71 8.44
C ALA A 2 -20.60 10.76 7.52
N GLN A 3 -19.35 11.17 7.78
CA GLN A 3 -18.64 12.14 6.92
C GLN A 3 -18.25 11.59 5.53
N LEU A 4 -17.91 10.30 5.42
CA LEU A 4 -17.58 9.67 4.14
C LEU A 4 -18.84 9.34 3.35
N GLU A 5 -19.88 8.90 4.05
CA GLU A 5 -21.20 8.65 3.45
C GLU A 5 -21.81 9.95 2.88
N ALA A 6 -21.58 11.09 3.53
CA ALA A 6 -22.03 12.40 3.04
C ALA A 6 -21.42 12.80 1.68
N VAL A 7 -20.32 12.16 1.28
CA VAL A 7 -19.68 12.33 -0.05
C VAL A 7 -19.74 11.03 -0.89
N ASP A 8 -20.68 10.14 -0.56
CA ASP A 8 -20.98 8.86 -1.24
C ASP A 8 -19.81 7.85 -1.28
N ILE A 9 -18.87 7.94 -0.33
CA ILE A 9 -17.81 6.94 -0.14
C ILE A 9 -18.34 5.84 0.78
N ARG A 10 -18.74 4.71 0.19
CA ARG A 10 -19.33 3.55 0.89
C ARG A 10 -18.36 2.37 0.97
N HIS A 11 -17.16 2.62 1.48
CA HIS A 11 -16.14 1.59 1.67
C HIS A 11 -15.85 1.34 3.15
N LYS A 12 -15.50 0.09 3.49
CA LYS A 12 -15.08 -0.28 4.86
C LYS A 12 -13.86 0.56 5.24
N VAL A 13 -13.97 1.31 6.33
CA VAL A 13 -12.83 2.02 6.94
C VAL A 13 -12.27 1.16 8.05
N GLN A 14 -10.98 0.83 7.96
CA GLN A 14 -10.25 0.16 9.02
C GLN A 14 -9.20 1.10 9.58
N CYS A 15 -9.44 1.58 10.80
CA CYS A 15 -8.45 2.35 11.55
C CYS A 15 -7.46 1.39 12.19
N ASN A 16 -6.18 1.76 12.18
CA ASN A 16 -5.13 1.04 12.88
C ASN A 16 -4.46 1.97 13.91
N GLN A 17 -3.92 1.38 14.97
CA GLN A 17 -3.01 2.06 15.89
C GLN A 17 -1.61 1.46 15.68
N GLY A 18 -0.62 2.31 15.44
CA GLY A 18 0.73 1.86 15.08
C GLY A 18 0.87 1.53 13.59
N GLY A 19 1.69 0.53 13.24
CA GLY A 19 1.98 0.17 11.86
C GLY A 19 0.82 -0.45 11.08
N LYS A 20 0.96 -0.55 9.75
CA LYS A 20 -0.06 -1.08 8.83
C LYS A 20 0.01 -2.60 8.62
N GLY A 21 1.11 -3.24 9.04
CA GLY A 21 1.39 -4.63 8.69
C GLY A 21 0.37 -5.64 9.24
N LYS A 22 0.00 -5.56 10.53
CA LYS A 22 -0.99 -6.47 11.12
C LYS A 22 -2.37 -6.35 10.46
N PRO A 23 -2.95 -5.14 10.30
CA PRO A 23 -4.20 -4.98 9.53
C PRO A 23 -4.12 -5.54 8.11
N VAL A 24 -2.99 -5.36 7.41
CA VAL A 24 -2.80 -5.91 6.06
C VAL A 24 -2.80 -7.45 6.10
N ALA A 25 -2.07 -8.05 7.04
CA ALA A 25 -2.04 -9.51 7.19
C ALA A 25 -3.44 -10.10 7.48
N GLU A 26 -4.23 -9.43 8.33
CA GLU A 26 -5.62 -9.81 8.60
C GLU A 26 -6.49 -9.75 7.35
N LEU A 27 -6.35 -8.71 6.53
CA LEU A 27 -7.08 -8.58 5.26
C LEU A 27 -6.69 -9.69 4.27
N VAL A 28 -5.41 -9.99 4.14
CA VAL A 28 -4.93 -11.08 3.26
C VAL A 28 -5.48 -12.42 3.73
N ALA A 29 -5.44 -12.71 5.03
CA ALA A 29 -6.00 -13.92 5.60
C ALA A 29 -7.53 -14.02 5.38
N GLN A 30 -8.24 -12.90 5.50
CA GLN A 30 -9.69 -12.84 5.33
C GLN A 30 -10.13 -13.07 3.86
N TYR A 31 -9.48 -12.41 2.91
CA TYR A 31 -9.93 -12.40 1.52
C TYR A 31 -9.20 -13.41 0.62
N GLN A 32 -8.08 -13.97 1.09
CA GLN A 32 -7.26 -14.94 0.35
C GLN A 32 -7.00 -14.54 -1.12
N PRO A 33 -6.55 -13.31 -1.38
CA PRO A 33 -6.33 -12.85 -2.75
C PRO A 33 -5.15 -13.61 -3.38
N SER A 34 -5.16 -13.80 -4.69
CA SER A 34 -4.02 -14.35 -5.42
C SER A 34 -2.80 -13.42 -5.41
N VAL A 35 -3.02 -12.11 -5.33
CA VAL A 35 -1.99 -11.07 -5.27
C VAL A 35 -2.46 -9.92 -4.38
N THR A 36 -1.55 -9.38 -3.58
CA THR A 36 -1.80 -8.18 -2.76
C THR A 36 -0.73 -7.13 -3.05
N VAL A 37 -1.15 -5.89 -3.27
CA VAL A 37 -0.27 -4.72 -3.39
C VAL A 37 -0.66 -3.70 -2.33
N PHE A 38 0.31 -3.32 -1.50
CA PHE A 38 0.21 -2.24 -0.53
C PHE A 38 0.84 -0.97 -1.11
N VAL A 39 0.07 0.12 -1.15
CA VAL A 39 0.49 1.43 -1.67
C VAL A 39 0.41 2.45 -0.54
N ASP A 40 1.53 3.12 -0.23
CA ASP A 40 1.62 4.10 0.86
C ASP A 40 2.83 5.02 0.66
N ASP A 41 2.77 6.22 1.23
CA ASP A 41 3.82 7.25 1.16
C ASP A 41 4.80 7.22 2.34
N LEU A 42 4.50 6.45 3.40
CA LEU A 42 5.28 6.45 4.64
C LEU A 42 6.19 5.23 4.76
N GLU A 43 7.49 5.47 4.92
CA GLU A 43 8.52 4.43 5.07
C GLU A 43 8.21 3.42 6.19
N HIS A 44 7.76 3.90 7.35
CA HIS A 44 7.49 3.02 8.49
C HIS A 44 6.28 2.10 8.26
N HIS A 45 5.34 2.49 7.38
CA HIS A 45 4.27 1.60 6.95
C HIS A 45 4.81 0.47 6.07
N HIS A 46 5.73 0.77 5.14
CA HIS A 46 6.41 -0.25 4.32
C HIS A 46 7.21 -1.23 5.18
N HIS A 47 7.96 -0.73 6.16
CA HIS A 47 8.66 -1.58 7.13
C HIS A 47 7.70 -2.50 7.90
N SER A 48 6.60 -1.94 8.41
CA SER A 48 5.59 -2.70 9.15
C SER A 48 4.95 -3.80 8.29
N VAL A 49 4.61 -3.50 7.03
CA VAL A 49 4.05 -4.50 6.11
C VAL A 49 5.09 -5.57 5.78
N ALA A 50 6.35 -5.20 5.54
CA ALA A 50 7.41 -6.19 5.30
C ALA A 50 7.61 -7.16 6.48
N GLN A 51 7.42 -6.70 7.72
CA GLN A 51 7.54 -7.54 8.91
C GLN A 51 6.37 -8.51 9.11
N HIS A 52 5.14 -8.09 8.80
CA HIS A 52 3.92 -8.85 9.14
C HIS A 52 3.27 -9.55 7.96
N ALA A 53 3.53 -9.08 6.74
CA ALA A 53 2.99 -9.61 5.49
C ALA A 53 4.08 -9.54 4.40
N PRO A 54 5.15 -10.35 4.53
CA PRO A 54 6.30 -10.29 3.63
C PRO A 54 5.90 -10.54 2.16
N ASP A 55 4.91 -11.39 1.92
CA ASP A 55 4.36 -11.77 0.61
C ASP A 55 3.43 -10.70 0.00
N VAL A 56 3.37 -9.50 0.57
CA VAL A 56 2.63 -8.37 0.00
C VAL A 56 3.59 -7.49 -0.79
N TRP A 57 3.29 -7.26 -2.07
CA TRP A 57 4.02 -6.28 -2.86
C TRP A 57 3.84 -4.89 -2.25
N ARG A 58 4.91 -4.10 -2.26
CA ARG A 58 4.99 -2.82 -1.54
C ARG A 58 5.43 -1.73 -2.51
N LEU A 59 4.51 -0.85 -2.86
CA LEU A 59 4.73 0.29 -3.74
C LEU A 59 4.79 1.56 -2.90
N HIS A 60 5.97 2.16 -2.82
CA HIS A 60 6.09 3.50 -2.24
C HIS A 60 5.62 4.51 -3.29
N MET A 61 4.56 5.24 -2.99
CA MET A 61 4.03 6.29 -3.87
C MET A 61 3.88 7.56 -3.05
N VAL A 62 4.59 8.62 -3.45
CA VAL A 62 4.45 9.97 -2.90
C VAL A 62 3.90 10.87 -4.01
N ALA A 63 2.57 10.92 -4.13
CA ALA A 63 1.92 11.61 -5.25
C ALA A 63 2.05 13.14 -5.22
N GLU A 64 2.45 13.74 -4.09
CA GLU A 64 2.72 15.18 -3.98
C GLU A 64 4.18 15.49 -4.39
N PRO A 65 4.43 16.14 -5.53
CA PRO A 65 5.79 16.29 -6.07
C PRO A 65 6.75 17.03 -5.15
N ARG A 66 6.27 18.00 -4.37
CA ARG A 66 7.12 18.76 -3.43
C ARG A 66 7.60 17.90 -2.27
N VAL A 67 6.77 16.95 -1.83
CA VAL A 67 7.15 15.99 -0.78
C VAL A 67 8.05 14.91 -1.38
N ALA A 68 7.72 14.43 -2.58
CA ALA A 68 8.45 13.34 -3.26
C ALA A 68 9.95 13.63 -3.38
N LEU A 69 10.32 14.87 -3.72
CA LEU A 69 11.72 15.32 -3.86
C LEU A 69 12.58 15.06 -2.61
N HIS A 70 11.96 15.08 -1.43
CA HIS A 70 12.62 14.96 -0.14
C HIS A 70 12.45 13.59 0.51
N ARG A 71 11.78 12.65 -0.17
CA ARG A 71 11.50 11.32 0.33
C ARG A 71 12.15 10.29 -0.59
N PRO A 72 13.30 9.70 -0.21
CA PRO A 72 13.88 8.60 -0.98
C PRO A 72 12.97 7.36 -0.97
N LYS A 73 13.27 6.38 -1.83
CA LYS A 73 12.59 5.08 -1.79
C LYS A 73 12.72 4.48 -0.39
N ALA A 74 11.63 3.92 0.12
CA ALA A 74 11.62 3.27 1.42
C ALA A 74 12.42 1.96 1.29
N PRO A 75 13.32 1.61 2.21
CA PRO A 75 14.18 0.42 2.08
C PRO A 75 13.39 -0.88 1.85
N HIS A 76 12.20 -0.97 2.44
CA HIS A 76 11.32 -2.14 2.35
C HIS A 76 10.31 -2.09 1.20
N ALA A 77 10.28 -1.02 0.41
CA ALA A 77 9.44 -0.94 -0.78
C ALA A 77 10.12 -1.62 -1.98
N HIS A 78 9.35 -2.42 -2.71
CA HIS A 78 9.82 -3.09 -3.92
C HIS A 78 10.03 -2.07 -5.05
N ALA A 79 9.16 -1.05 -5.13
CA ALA A 79 9.28 0.04 -6.10
C ALA A 79 8.97 1.40 -5.46
N ARG A 80 9.48 2.46 -6.10
CA ARG A 80 9.11 3.86 -5.86
C ARG A 80 8.58 4.45 -7.15
N ILE A 81 7.28 4.75 -7.19
CA ILE A 81 6.60 5.30 -8.36
C ILE A 81 5.57 6.31 -7.87
N ASP A 82 5.73 7.57 -8.28
CA ASP A 82 4.95 8.70 -7.75
C ASP A 82 3.74 9.07 -8.62
N ASP A 83 3.52 8.35 -9.71
CA ASP A 83 2.44 8.56 -10.67
C ASP A 83 1.65 7.27 -10.92
N TRP A 84 0.32 7.39 -10.97
CA TRP A 84 -0.58 6.24 -11.16
C TRP A 84 -0.51 5.61 -12.55
N ALA A 85 -0.33 6.42 -13.61
CA ALA A 85 -0.21 5.89 -14.96
C ALA A 85 1.07 5.06 -15.12
N VAL A 86 2.15 5.44 -14.43
CA VAL A 86 3.39 4.66 -14.36
C VAL A 86 3.26 3.46 -13.42
N ALA A 87 2.52 3.57 -12.31
CA ALA A 87 2.33 2.49 -11.36
C ALA A 87 1.45 1.36 -11.88
N LEU A 88 0.44 1.67 -12.72
CA LEU A 88 -0.50 0.70 -13.26
C LEU A 88 0.17 -0.51 -13.95
N PRO A 89 1.08 -0.34 -14.93
CA PRO A 89 1.74 -1.50 -15.56
C PRO A 89 2.58 -2.30 -14.56
N TRP A 90 3.18 -1.64 -13.57
CA TRP A 90 3.92 -2.31 -12.50
C TRP A 90 2.99 -3.16 -11.63
N ILE A 91 1.79 -2.68 -11.28
CA ILE A 91 0.80 -3.42 -10.50
C ILE A 91 0.30 -4.64 -11.28
N ILE A 92 -0.04 -4.46 -12.57
CA ILE A 92 -0.57 -5.54 -13.42
C ILE A 92 0.44 -6.68 -13.55
N ALA A 93 1.73 -6.38 -13.68
CA ALA A 93 2.77 -7.40 -13.77
C ALA A 93 2.82 -8.35 -12.56
N ARG A 94 2.38 -7.90 -11.38
CA ARG A 94 2.38 -8.71 -10.15
C ARG A 94 1.43 -9.90 -10.20
N PHE A 95 0.41 -9.86 -11.06
CA PHE A 95 -0.47 -11.02 -11.29
C PHE A 95 0.24 -12.21 -11.93
N ALA A 96 1.45 -12.02 -12.49
CA ALA A 96 2.26 -13.07 -13.09
C ALA A 96 3.50 -13.43 -12.25
N GLU A 97 3.75 -12.75 -11.13
CA GLU A 97 5.00 -12.84 -10.36
C GLU A 97 4.73 -13.15 -8.88
N GLN A 98 5.76 -13.63 -8.17
CA GLN A 98 5.76 -13.77 -6.71
C GLN A 98 6.59 -12.65 -6.05
N PRO A 99 6.12 -12.08 -4.92
CA PRO A 99 6.79 -11.02 -4.17
C PRO A 99 8.20 -11.34 -3.69
#